data_AF-A0A3E2N0S4-F1
#
_entry.id   AF-A0A3E2N0S4-F1
#
_cell.length_a   1.000
_cell.length_b   1.000
_cell.length_c   1.000
_cell.angle_alpha   90.00
_cell.angle_beta   90.00
_cell.angle_gamma   90.00
#
_symmetry.space_group_name_H-M   'P 1'
#
loop_
_entity.id
_entity.type
_entity.pdbx_description
1 polymer ?
#
loop_
_entity_poly.entity_id
_entity_poly.type
_entity_poly.pdbx_seq_one_letter_code
_entity_poly.pdbx_strand_id
1 'polypeptide(L)'
;MHVNGFGGLAAQQVAASPICCAPLDERSAIPGPQPPVRLLVVDDADGVETLFGARFRTELRCDEYDLSFSNDPVQALKMVGDSPDIEVLVTNLNMPQMNGLDLLTEVAKLGRPLKTIVLTACNDLANIRAAMMRGAFDFQLTPLDLEDLRVTISKAVTIVRELQAGEAARQRAVELADQNRRVENIFGRYVSEEVKTHLLACPEGHQNSERRTLTMLMADIRGFTRLSEILSPERALQVLNAYLERATDVVIRWNGTINEILGDGLLVFFGVPNTDGEAAEHAVAAALELQLAMGELNVSHREQGLPELGIGIGVHTGEAVVGTIGSPRRQKYTAIGKNVNLVARIESNTVGGQVLVSESTYHEICAIADTSGSTQVRVKGLTEPITVHDITGLAGRYNLRLPSIDRKVTPLVVPKPIGIAVIENKIIGAAHPAEVVGSGDGAVRVRTGLQVAPFCDLVLDVAGAQVFAKVVDCGVDGGICELMAVFTSVSDDVRRALAAPSTANSLS
;
A
#
# COMPACT_ATOMS: atom_id res chain seq x y z
N MET A 1 -9.19 -32.98 -18.85
CA MET A 1 -10.61 -33.03 -18.43
C MET A 1 -11.37 -31.99 -19.22
N HIS A 2 -12.45 -32.42 -19.87
CA HIS A 2 -13.26 -31.67 -20.83
C HIS A 2 -13.85 -30.37 -20.28
N VAL A 3 -13.95 -29.35 -21.14
CA VAL A 3 -15.06 -28.39 -21.08
C VAL A 3 -15.62 -28.24 -22.50
N ASN A 4 -16.78 -28.87 -22.72
CA ASN A 4 -17.66 -28.66 -23.85
C ASN A 4 -18.46 -27.37 -23.66
N GLY A 5 -18.89 -26.78 -24.78
CA GLY A 5 -19.44 -25.44 -24.88
C GLY A 5 -20.84 -25.21 -24.29
N PHE A 6 -21.28 -23.97 -24.43
CA PHE A 6 -22.66 -23.56 -24.23
C PHE A 6 -23.10 -22.65 -25.37
N GLY A 7 -24.15 -23.10 -26.06
CA GLY A 7 -25.00 -22.28 -26.92
C GLY A 7 -25.89 -21.36 -26.09
N GLY A 8 -26.43 -20.35 -26.77
CA GLY A 8 -27.14 -19.24 -26.15
C GLY A 8 -28.49 -19.58 -25.53
N LEU A 9 -28.98 -18.65 -24.72
CA LEU A 9 -30.39 -18.47 -24.41
C LEU A 9 -30.62 -17.05 -23.86
N ALA A 10 -31.51 -16.35 -24.57
CA ALA A 10 -32.49 -15.35 -24.16
C ALA A 10 -32.15 -14.30 -23.08
N ALA A 11 -32.27 -13.05 -23.51
CA ALA A 11 -32.41 -11.87 -22.67
C ALA A 11 -33.62 -11.98 -21.74
N GLN A 12 -33.38 -11.81 -20.43
CA GLN A 12 -34.41 -11.44 -19.47
C GLN A 12 -34.07 -10.04 -18.94
N GLN A 13 -34.89 -9.06 -19.33
CA GLN A 13 -34.95 -7.75 -18.69
C GLN A 13 -35.36 -7.95 -17.22
N VAL A 14 -34.49 -7.57 -16.30
CA VAL A 14 -34.84 -7.36 -14.89
C VAL A 14 -34.90 -5.87 -14.65
N ALA A 15 -36.11 -5.40 -14.31
CA ALA A 15 -36.44 -4.03 -14.01
C ALA A 15 -35.65 -3.50 -12.80
N ALA A 16 -35.16 -2.26 -12.91
CA ALA A 16 -34.57 -1.52 -11.81
C ALA A 16 -35.64 -1.17 -10.76
N SER A 17 -35.44 -1.61 -9.52
CA SER A 17 -36.22 -1.12 -8.37
C SER A 17 -35.70 0.26 -7.98
N PRO A 18 -36.56 1.29 -7.83
CA PRO A 18 -36.12 2.58 -7.32
C PRO A 18 -35.86 2.47 -5.82
N ILE A 19 -34.65 2.85 -5.39
CA ILE A 19 -34.31 3.04 -3.99
C ILE A 19 -35.15 4.23 -3.50
N CYS A 20 -36.13 3.96 -2.65
CA CYS A 20 -36.91 4.97 -1.94
C CYS A 20 -35.97 5.87 -1.13
N CYS A 21 -35.70 7.07 -1.63
CA CYS A 21 -35.25 8.19 -0.81
C CYS A 21 -36.44 8.65 0.02
N ALA A 22 -36.50 8.25 1.29
CA ALA A 22 -37.41 8.88 2.25
C ALA A 22 -36.92 10.32 2.52
N PRO A 23 -37.78 11.33 2.47
CA PRO A 23 -37.41 12.68 2.86
C PRO A 23 -37.13 12.71 4.37
N LEU A 24 -36.02 13.35 4.75
CA LEU A 24 -35.70 13.69 6.14
C LEU A 24 -36.80 14.62 6.67
N ASP A 25 -37.63 14.10 7.55
CA ASP A 25 -38.71 14.82 8.21
C ASP A 25 -38.10 15.77 9.25
N GLU A 26 -37.90 17.04 8.90
CA GLU A 26 -37.49 18.14 9.78
C GLU A 26 -38.63 18.58 10.73
N ARG A 27 -39.29 17.62 11.39
CA ARG A 27 -40.31 17.90 12.41
C ARG A 27 -39.83 17.46 13.78
N SER A 28 -39.31 18.44 14.52
CA SER A 28 -39.21 18.51 15.98
C SER A 28 -38.97 17.17 16.68
N ALA A 29 -37.69 16.80 16.84
CA ALA A 29 -37.31 15.94 17.94
C ALA A 29 -37.71 16.65 19.24
N ILE A 30 -38.81 16.21 19.85
CA ILE A 30 -39.13 16.57 21.24
C ILE A 30 -37.95 16.05 22.04
N PRO A 31 -37.16 16.90 22.72
CA PRO A 31 -36.03 16.40 23.51
C PRO A 31 -36.61 15.47 24.58
N GLY A 32 -36.10 14.24 24.63
CA GLY A 32 -36.38 13.33 25.75
C GLY A 32 -36.04 14.02 27.08
N PRO A 33 -36.50 13.48 28.23
CA PRO A 33 -36.24 14.09 29.54
C PRO A 33 -34.73 14.31 29.69
N GLN A 34 -34.33 15.59 29.73
CA GLN A 34 -32.95 15.98 29.94
C GLN A 34 -32.53 15.51 31.33
N PRO A 35 -31.27 15.05 31.53
CA PRO A 35 -30.81 14.71 32.87
C PRO A 35 -30.90 15.94 33.78
N PRO A 36 -31.20 15.72 35.08
CA PRO A 36 -31.33 16.81 36.03
C PRO A 36 -30.03 17.60 36.11
N VAL A 37 -30.15 18.92 36.22
CA VAL A 37 -29.02 19.84 36.30
C VAL A 37 -28.31 19.64 37.63
N ARG A 38 -27.03 19.27 37.59
CA ARG A 38 -26.20 19.13 38.81
C ARG A 38 -25.72 20.48 39.29
N LEU A 39 -26.24 20.93 40.42
CA LEU A 39 -25.92 22.21 41.05
C LEU A 39 -25.21 22.00 42.38
N LEU A 40 -24.14 22.75 42.63
CA LEU A 40 -23.53 22.83 43.96
C LEU A 40 -23.79 24.22 44.54
N VAL A 41 -24.42 24.29 45.71
CA VAL A 41 -24.62 25.54 46.45
C VAL A 41 -23.65 25.59 47.63
N VAL A 42 -22.94 26.71 47.78
CA VAL A 42 -21.93 26.93 48.81
C VAL A 42 -22.24 28.18 49.61
N ASP A 43 -22.56 28.01 50.88
CA ASP A 43 -22.95 29.10 51.78
C ASP A 43 -22.67 28.68 53.23
N ASP A 44 -22.07 29.57 54.02
CA ASP A 44 -21.61 29.33 55.40
C ASP A 44 -22.73 29.48 56.44
N ALA A 45 -23.91 29.95 56.04
CA ALA A 45 -25.04 30.10 56.94
C ALA A 45 -25.62 28.74 57.41
N ASP A 46 -25.87 28.62 58.71
CA ASP A 46 -26.53 27.44 59.29
C ASP A 46 -27.96 27.30 58.74
N GLY A 47 -28.28 26.12 58.20
CA GLY A 47 -29.62 25.82 57.68
C GLY A 47 -29.89 26.28 56.24
N VAL A 48 -28.86 26.63 55.46
CA VAL A 48 -28.97 26.90 54.01
C VAL A 48 -29.71 25.77 53.29
N GLU A 49 -29.42 24.51 53.61
CA GLU A 49 -30.13 23.34 53.06
C GLU A 49 -31.63 23.34 53.38
N THR A 50 -32.03 23.91 54.52
CA THR A 50 -33.45 24.03 54.93
C THR A 50 -34.13 25.23 54.30
N LEU A 51 -33.41 26.35 54.13
CA LEU A 51 -33.91 27.61 53.57
C LEU A 51 -33.99 27.57 52.03
N PHE A 52 -32.92 27.08 51.39
CA PHE A 52 -32.93 26.69 49.99
C PHE A 52 -33.85 25.48 49.82
N GLY A 53 -33.74 24.43 50.63
CA GLY A 53 -34.56 23.24 50.48
C GLY A 53 -36.06 23.46 50.59
N ALA A 54 -36.59 24.31 51.47
CA ALA A 54 -38.04 24.51 51.61
C ALA A 54 -38.65 25.38 50.49
N ARG A 55 -37.91 26.41 50.03
CA ARG A 55 -38.36 27.27 48.93
C ARG A 55 -38.01 26.73 47.54
N PHE A 56 -36.81 26.17 47.36
CA PHE A 56 -36.40 25.50 46.12
C PHE A 56 -37.24 24.25 45.85
N ARG A 57 -37.51 23.38 46.84
CA ARG A 57 -38.34 22.17 46.60
C ARG A 57 -39.77 22.47 46.17
N THR A 58 -40.28 23.66 46.45
CA THR A 58 -41.67 24.05 46.15
C THR A 58 -41.78 24.90 44.88
N GLU A 59 -40.80 25.76 44.59
CA GLU A 59 -40.84 26.74 43.48
C GLU A 59 -39.90 26.37 42.30
N LEU A 60 -38.83 25.63 42.54
CA LEU A 60 -37.91 25.09 41.53
C LEU A 60 -38.17 23.57 41.38
N ARG A 61 -39.05 23.22 40.45
CA ARG A 61 -39.49 21.86 40.13
C ARG A 61 -38.39 20.79 40.36
N CYS A 62 -38.54 19.98 41.42
CA CYS A 62 -37.52 19.02 41.89
C CYS A 62 -36.98 18.06 40.82
N ASP A 63 -37.76 17.78 39.77
CA ASP A 63 -37.36 16.82 38.73
C ASP A 63 -36.34 17.41 37.73
N GLU A 64 -36.07 18.72 37.80
CA GLU A 64 -35.16 19.44 36.88
C GLU A 64 -33.74 19.65 37.44
N TYR A 65 -33.52 19.57 38.76
CA TYR A 65 -32.23 19.88 39.41
C TYR A 65 -31.81 18.81 40.43
N ASP A 66 -30.55 18.41 40.40
CA ASP A 66 -29.89 17.60 41.43
C ASP A 66 -28.96 18.50 42.25
N LEU A 67 -29.39 18.81 43.49
CA LEU A 67 -28.76 19.83 44.34
C LEU A 67 -27.81 19.18 45.36
N SER A 68 -26.57 19.64 45.37
CA SER A 68 -25.59 19.38 46.42
C SER A 68 -25.31 20.65 47.20
N PHE A 69 -25.02 20.53 48.49
CA PHE A 69 -24.75 21.66 49.38
C PHE A 69 -23.43 21.48 50.11
N SER A 70 -22.72 22.58 50.37
CA SER A 70 -21.57 22.61 51.26
C SER A 70 -21.54 23.92 52.04
N ASN A 71 -21.18 23.85 53.31
CA ASN A 71 -20.96 25.01 54.17
C ASN A 71 -19.47 25.38 54.32
N ASP A 72 -18.59 24.62 53.67
CA ASP A 72 -17.14 24.83 53.69
C ASP A 72 -16.61 25.00 52.26
N PRO A 73 -16.08 26.16 51.88
CA PRO A 73 -15.53 26.42 50.55
C PRO A 73 -14.38 25.47 50.17
N VAL A 74 -13.60 24.97 51.13
CA VAL A 74 -12.52 24.00 50.86
C VAL A 74 -13.09 22.63 50.50
N GLN A 75 -14.13 22.21 51.22
CA GLN A 75 -14.86 20.99 50.89
C GLN A 75 -15.56 21.12 49.53
N ALA A 76 -16.18 22.27 49.24
CA ALA A 76 -16.82 22.54 47.97
C ALA A 76 -15.85 22.43 46.79
N LEU A 77 -14.64 22.98 46.91
CA LEU A 77 -13.61 22.84 45.88
C LEU A 77 -13.23 21.37 45.65
N LYS A 78 -13.14 20.57 46.72
CA LYS A 78 -12.91 19.12 46.61
C LYS A 78 -14.07 18.41 45.90
N MET A 79 -15.32 18.76 46.23
CA MET A 79 -16.51 18.20 45.55
C MET A 79 -16.51 18.53 44.05
N VAL A 80 -16.14 19.75 43.67
CA VAL A 80 -15.95 20.11 42.27
C VAL A 80 -14.77 19.34 41.65
N GLY A 81 -13.70 19.04 42.40
CA GLY A 81 -12.64 18.17 41.90
C GLY A 81 -13.09 16.73 41.63
N ASP A 82 -13.85 16.16 42.56
CA ASP A 82 -14.25 14.74 42.55
C ASP A 82 -15.46 14.45 41.65
N SER A 83 -16.30 15.46 41.37
CA SER A 83 -17.54 15.32 40.59
C SER A 83 -17.49 16.11 39.27
N PRO A 84 -17.08 15.47 38.15
CA PRO A 84 -16.94 16.11 36.84
C PRO A 84 -18.27 16.48 36.16
N ASP A 85 -19.38 16.09 36.76
CA ASP A 85 -20.75 16.31 36.29
C ASP A 85 -21.45 17.52 36.91
N ILE A 86 -20.85 18.21 37.90
CA ILE A 86 -21.37 19.50 38.38
C ILE A 86 -21.30 20.53 37.25
N GLU A 87 -22.44 21.10 36.88
CA GLU A 87 -22.58 22.05 35.76
C GLU A 87 -22.52 23.50 36.26
N VAL A 88 -23.14 23.78 37.42
CA VAL A 88 -23.25 25.13 37.98
C VAL A 88 -22.88 25.14 39.46
N LEU A 89 -22.05 26.10 39.85
CA LEU A 89 -21.70 26.41 41.23
C LEU A 89 -22.41 27.70 41.63
N VAL A 90 -23.18 27.69 42.70
CA VAL A 90 -23.75 28.89 43.31
C VAL A 90 -23.03 29.14 44.62
N THR A 91 -22.42 30.31 44.82
CA THR A 91 -21.61 30.57 46.04
C THR A 91 -21.88 31.93 46.65
N ASN A 92 -22.01 31.99 47.98
CA ASN A 92 -22.04 33.24 48.72
C ASN A 92 -20.66 33.94 48.67
N LEU A 93 -20.63 35.26 48.44
CA LEU A 93 -19.38 36.02 48.42
C LEU A 93 -18.70 36.06 49.78
N ASN A 94 -19.48 36.22 50.85
CA ASN A 94 -18.97 36.49 52.17
C ASN A 94 -19.04 35.21 53.01
N MET A 95 -17.93 34.47 53.05
CA MET A 95 -17.77 33.25 53.83
C MET A 95 -16.44 33.29 54.61
N PRO A 96 -16.35 32.67 55.81
CA PRO A 96 -15.15 32.62 56.62
C PRO A 96 -14.07 31.73 55.99
N GLN A 97 -12.80 32.00 56.31
CA GLN A 97 -11.60 31.31 55.84
C GLN A 97 -11.28 31.50 54.34
N MET A 98 -12.20 31.15 53.44
CA MET A 98 -12.09 31.38 52.00
C MET A 98 -13.38 32.04 51.51
N ASN A 99 -13.28 33.25 50.98
CA ASN A 99 -14.45 33.97 50.45
C ASN A 99 -14.84 33.42 49.06
N GLY A 100 -16.05 33.76 48.59
CA GLY A 100 -16.55 33.27 47.30
C GLY A 100 -15.71 33.71 46.08
N LEU A 101 -14.96 34.82 46.17
CA LEU A 101 -14.05 35.26 45.10
C LEU A 101 -12.81 34.38 44.98
N ASP A 102 -12.31 33.87 46.11
CA ASP A 102 -11.16 32.97 46.16
C ASP A 102 -11.57 31.58 45.68
N LEU A 103 -12.76 31.09 46.08
CA LEU A 103 -13.33 29.85 45.56
C LEU A 103 -13.53 29.91 44.04
N LEU A 104 -14.11 30.99 43.51
CA LEU A 104 -14.25 31.21 42.06
C LEU A 104 -12.90 31.11 41.33
N THR A 105 -11.84 31.67 41.93
CA THR A 105 -10.50 31.66 41.34
C THR A 105 -9.93 30.25 41.29
N GLU A 106 -10.07 29.46 42.36
CA GLU A 106 -9.60 28.07 42.39
C GLU A 106 -10.40 27.17 41.44
N VAL A 107 -11.71 27.36 41.36
CA VAL A 107 -12.58 26.61 40.43
C VAL A 107 -12.22 26.92 38.98
N ALA A 108 -11.94 28.19 38.65
CA ALA A 108 -11.51 28.58 37.31
C ALA A 108 -10.19 27.89 36.87
N LYS A 109 -9.27 27.62 37.81
CA LYS A 109 -8.01 26.91 37.52
C LYS A 109 -8.21 25.45 37.12
N LEU A 110 -9.36 24.85 37.45
CA LEU A 110 -9.67 23.47 37.06
C LEU A 110 -9.91 23.32 35.55
N GLY A 111 -10.16 24.42 34.82
CA GLY A 111 -10.33 24.40 33.37
C GLY A 111 -11.55 23.61 32.89
N ARG A 112 -12.56 23.44 33.76
CA ARG A 112 -13.77 22.67 33.47
C ARG A 112 -14.87 23.55 32.84
N PRO A 113 -15.76 22.99 32.02
CA PRO A 113 -16.96 23.69 31.55
C PRO A 113 -18.00 23.76 32.67
N LEU A 114 -17.69 24.48 33.76
CA LEU A 114 -18.58 24.77 34.88
C LEU A 114 -18.76 26.28 34.97
N LYS A 115 -19.95 26.73 35.37
CA LYS A 115 -20.26 28.16 35.53
C LYS A 115 -20.58 28.50 36.97
N THR A 116 -20.01 29.60 37.47
CA THR A 116 -20.19 30.02 38.86
C THR A 116 -21.12 31.24 38.93
N ILE A 117 -22.24 31.10 39.63
CA ILE A 117 -23.16 32.19 39.98
C ILE A 117 -22.84 32.62 41.40
N VAL A 118 -22.79 33.92 41.63
CA VAL A 118 -22.32 34.49 42.90
C VAL A 118 -23.48 35.18 43.64
N LEU A 119 -23.70 34.83 44.90
CA LEU A 119 -24.72 35.46 45.75
C LEU A 119 -24.10 36.62 46.54
N THR A 120 -24.77 37.78 46.56
CA THR A 120 -24.24 39.02 47.15
C THR A 120 -25.34 39.94 47.69
N ALA A 121 -24.99 40.87 48.59
CA ALA A 121 -25.90 41.89 49.08
C ALA A 121 -26.06 43.07 48.10
N CYS A 122 -27.22 43.74 48.12
CA CYS A 122 -27.59 44.83 47.19
C CYS A 122 -26.60 46.02 47.07
N ASN A 123 -25.66 46.19 48.01
CA ASN A 123 -24.75 47.34 48.06
C ASN A 123 -23.27 46.99 47.84
N ASP A 124 -22.94 45.76 47.43
CA ASP A 124 -21.56 45.30 47.30
C ASP A 124 -21.01 45.36 45.86
N LEU A 125 -21.02 46.57 45.28
CA LEU A 125 -20.61 46.77 43.89
C LEU A 125 -19.13 46.44 43.64
N ALA A 126 -18.27 46.61 44.66
CA ALA A 126 -16.84 46.32 44.56
C ALA A 126 -16.59 44.81 44.41
N ASN A 127 -17.23 43.97 45.24
CA ASN A 127 -17.06 42.53 45.15
C ASN A 127 -17.80 41.93 43.95
N ILE A 128 -18.95 42.49 43.53
CA ILE A 128 -19.61 42.09 42.26
C ILE A 128 -18.66 42.31 41.08
N ARG A 129 -18.05 43.50 40.99
CA ARG A 129 -17.09 43.80 39.91
C ARG A 129 -15.91 42.82 39.95
N ALA A 130 -15.38 42.54 41.15
CA ALA A 130 -14.29 41.59 41.32
C ALA A 130 -14.69 40.17 40.88
N ALA A 131 -15.91 39.72 41.20
CA ALA A 131 -16.43 38.42 40.81
C ALA A 131 -16.52 38.29 39.28
N MET A 132 -17.13 39.28 38.61
CA MET A 132 -17.25 39.28 37.15
C MET A 132 -15.88 39.33 36.46
N MET A 133 -14.93 40.14 36.97
CA MET A 133 -13.56 40.19 36.44
C MET A 133 -12.80 38.87 36.63
N ARG A 134 -13.16 38.07 37.63
CA ARG A 134 -12.58 36.74 37.90
C ARG A 134 -13.32 35.61 37.17
N GLY A 135 -14.29 35.94 36.31
CA GLY A 135 -14.98 34.96 35.47
C GLY A 135 -16.25 34.35 36.07
N ALA A 136 -16.85 34.99 37.08
CA ALA A 136 -18.22 34.66 37.48
C ALA A 136 -19.15 34.76 36.27
N PHE A 137 -20.05 33.79 36.16
CA PHE A 137 -21.04 33.74 35.09
C PHE A 137 -22.06 34.86 35.24
N ASP A 138 -22.60 35.01 36.45
CA ASP A 138 -23.52 36.06 36.82
C ASP A 138 -23.56 36.22 38.35
N PHE A 139 -24.32 37.19 38.84
CA PHE A 139 -24.56 37.40 40.26
C PHE A 139 -26.05 37.46 40.59
N GLN A 140 -26.40 37.19 41.85
CA GLN A 140 -27.76 37.24 42.37
C GLN A 140 -27.79 38.00 43.69
N LEU A 141 -28.75 38.93 43.83
CA LEU A 141 -28.87 39.79 45.00
C LEU A 141 -29.63 39.09 46.12
N THR A 142 -29.26 39.38 47.38
CA THR A 142 -30.02 38.97 48.57
C THR A 142 -30.92 40.13 49.06
N PRO A 143 -32.23 39.91 49.31
CA PRO A 143 -32.95 38.63 49.28
C PRO A 143 -33.14 38.07 47.85
N LEU A 144 -32.95 36.76 47.72
CA LEU A 144 -32.88 36.05 46.43
C LEU A 144 -34.23 36.02 45.70
N ASP A 145 -34.22 36.42 44.42
CA ASP A 145 -35.31 36.17 43.48
C ASP A 145 -35.09 34.82 42.80
N LEU A 146 -35.95 33.85 43.11
CA LEU A 146 -35.81 32.48 42.61
C LEU A 146 -36.12 32.36 41.11
N GLU A 147 -36.94 33.25 40.56
CA GLU A 147 -37.24 33.24 39.13
C GLU A 147 -36.04 33.76 38.33
N ASP A 148 -35.39 34.83 38.81
CA ASP A 148 -34.16 35.34 38.18
C ASP A 148 -32.99 34.36 38.31
N LEU A 149 -32.83 33.72 39.47
CA LEU A 149 -31.84 32.66 39.64
C LEU A 149 -32.13 31.47 38.70
N ARG A 150 -33.40 31.07 38.53
CA ARG A 150 -33.79 29.99 37.60
C ARG A 150 -33.38 30.31 36.17
N VAL A 151 -33.64 31.53 35.71
CA VAL A 151 -33.25 32.01 34.38
C VAL A 151 -31.73 32.01 34.25
N THR A 152 -31.01 32.46 35.28
CA THR A 152 -29.55 32.50 35.30
C THR A 152 -28.94 31.10 35.24
N ILE A 153 -29.43 30.15 36.03
CA ILE A 153 -29.00 28.75 35.99
C ILE A 153 -29.28 28.16 34.61
N SER A 154 -30.48 28.40 34.05
CA SER A 154 -30.84 27.88 32.72
C SER A 154 -29.87 28.36 31.63
N LYS A 155 -29.47 29.64 31.66
CA LYS A 155 -28.47 30.20 30.74
C LYS A 155 -27.08 29.58 30.96
N ALA A 156 -26.67 29.42 32.22
CA ALA A 156 -25.39 28.83 32.59
C ALA A 156 -25.28 27.39 32.06
N VAL A 157 -26.31 26.57 32.31
CA VAL A 157 -26.40 25.17 31.86
C VAL A 157 -26.34 25.07 30.34
N THR A 158 -27.05 25.94 29.63
CA THR A 158 -27.03 25.96 28.16
C THR A 158 -25.60 26.08 27.64
N ILE A 159 -24.83 27.04 28.17
CA ILE A 159 -23.44 27.27 27.77
C ILE A 159 -22.55 26.09 28.14
N VAL A 160 -22.72 25.51 29.33
CA VAL A 160 -21.95 24.34 29.78
C VAL A 160 -22.16 23.16 28.82
N ARG A 161 -23.42 22.85 28.50
CA ARG A 161 -23.78 21.74 27.63
C ARG A 161 -23.30 21.95 26.19
N GLU A 162 -23.36 23.18 25.68
CA GLU A 162 -22.79 23.52 24.37
C GLU A 162 -21.27 23.29 24.31
N LEU A 163 -20.54 23.72 25.34
CA LEU A 163 -19.09 23.50 25.43
C LEU A 163 -18.74 22.01 25.51
N GLN A 164 -19.43 21.26 26.36
CA GLN A 164 -19.24 19.82 26.49
C GLN A 164 -19.56 19.07 25.17
N ALA A 165 -20.65 19.45 24.50
CA ALA A 165 -21.02 18.88 23.20
C ALA A 165 -19.97 19.20 22.12
N GLY A 166 -19.45 20.43 22.10
CA GLY A 166 -18.38 20.84 21.19
C GLY A 166 -17.08 20.06 21.41
N GLU A 167 -16.66 19.90 22.66
CA GLU A 167 -15.48 19.09 23.02
C GLU A 167 -15.64 17.62 22.63
N ALA A 168 -16.80 17.02 22.94
CA ALA A 168 -17.10 15.64 22.57
C ALA A 168 -17.15 15.44 21.03
N ALA A 169 -17.73 16.39 20.30
CA ALA A 169 -17.76 16.35 18.84
C ALA A 169 -16.35 16.45 18.25
N ARG A 170 -15.51 17.35 18.78
CA ARG A 170 -14.11 17.48 18.37
C ARG A 170 -13.32 16.18 18.62
N GLN A 171 -13.50 15.57 19.79
CA GLN A 171 -12.83 14.32 20.14
C GLN A 171 -13.22 13.18 19.19
N ARG A 172 -14.52 13.03 18.90
CA ARG A 172 -15.01 12.04 17.93
C ARG A 172 -14.48 12.28 16.53
N ALA A 173 -14.37 13.54 16.11
CA ALA A 173 -13.82 13.89 14.79
C ALA A 173 -12.34 13.48 14.66
N VAL A 174 -11.55 13.68 15.73
CA VAL A 174 -10.14 13.23 15.78
C VAL A 174 -10.05 11.72 15.73
N GLU A 175 -10.85 11.00 16.52
CA GLU A 175 -10.87 9.53 16.53
C GLU A 175 -11.27 8.95 15.16
N LEU A 176 -12.29 9.53 14.53
CA LEU A 176 -12.73 9.11 13.20
C LEU A 176 -11.65 9.38 12.14
N ALA A 177 -10.96 10.52 12.22
CA ALA A 177 -9.86 10.85 11.32
C ALA A 177 -8.67 9.87 11.49
N ASP A 178 -8.31 9.51 12.72
CA ASP A 178 -7.26 8.53 12.98
C ASP A 178 -7.66 7.12 12.55
N GLN A 179 -8.94 6.74 12.73
CA GLN A 179 -9.46 5.47 12.25
C GLN A 179 -9.41 5.41 10.71
N ASN A 180 -9.85 6.46 10.02
CA ASN A 180 -9.81 6.53 8.56
C ASN A 180 -8.36 6.47 8.05
N ARG A 181 -7.44 7.20 8.67
CA ARG A 181 -6.00 7.13 8.32
C ARG A 181 -5.43 5.72 8.48
N ARG A 182 -5.81 4.98 9.52
CA ARG A 182 -5.38 3.57 9.68
C ARG A 182 -5.94 2.69 8.56
N VAL A 183 -7.21 2.85 8.21
CA VAL A 183 -7.84 2.11 7.11
C VAL A 183 -7.13 2.41 5.81
N GLU A 184 -6.87 3.68 5.50
CA GLU A 184 -6.14 4.11 4.31
C GLU A 184 -4.71 3.53 4.25
N ASN A 185 -3.99 3.55 5.36
CA ASN A 185 -2.62 3.01 5.43
C ASN A 185 -2.59 1.49 5.21
N ILE A 186 -3.58 0.75 5.72
CA ILE A 186 -3.69 -0.69 5.50
C ILE A 186 -4.08 -0.94 4.04
N PHE A 187 -5.08 -0.22 3.52
CA PHE A 187 -5.56 -0.38 2.15
C PHE A 187 -4.48 -0.05 1.10
N GLY A 188 -3.67 0.98 1.35
CA GLY A 188 -2.55 1.38 0.48
C GLY A 188 -1.42 0.34 0.37
N ARG A 189 -1.38 -0.67 1.25
CA ARG A 189 -0.44 -1.81 1.10
C ARG A 189 -0.93 -2.86 0.09
N TYR A 190 -2.22 -2.84 -0.26
CA TYR A 190 -2.84 -3.84 -1.14
C TYR A 190 -3.26 -3.26 -2.49
N VAL A 191 -3.31 -1.94 -2.62
CA VAL A 191 -3.74 -1.22 -3.82
C VAL A 191 -2.79 -0.04 -4.03
N SER A 192 -2.28 0.14 -5.25
CA SER A 192 -1.40 1.28 -5.55
C SER A 192 -2.12 2.61 -5.29
N GLU A 193 -1.38 3.65 -4.91
CA GLU A 193 -1.97 4.96 -4.63
C GLU A 193 -2.70 5.53 -5.85
N GLU A 194 -2.22 5.22 -7.05
CA GLU A 194 -2.85 5.59 -8.33
C GLU A 194 -4.21 4.92 -8.49
N VAL A 195 -4.29 3.60 -8.23
CA VAL A 195 -5.56 2.87 -8.30
C VAL A 195 -6.50 3.32 -7.19
N LYS A 196 -6.00 3.56 -5.97
CA LYS A 196 -6.79 4.09 -4.85
C LYS A 196 -7.39 5.46 -5.20
N THR A 197 -6.56 6.40 -5.67
CA THR A 197 -7.01 7.75 -6.08
C THR A 197 -8.06 7.64 -7.19
N HIS A 198 -7.83 6.77 -8.16
CA HIS A 198 -8.75 6.54 -9.27
C HIS A 198 -10.08 5.89 -8.83
N LEU A 199 -10.05 4.97 -7.86
CA LEU A 199 -11.25 4.35 -7.29
C LEU A 199 -12.04 5.33 -6.41
N LEU A 200 -11.37 6.15 -5.60
CA LEU A 200 -12.00 7.16 -4.73
C LEU A 200 -12.63 8.31 -5.52
N ALA A 201 -12.13 8.60 -6.72
CA ALA A 201 -12.74 9.57 -7.63
C ALA A 201 -14.12 9.11 -8.17
N CYS A 202 -14.50 7.85 -7.96
CA CYS A 202 -15.69 7.24 -8.53
C CYS A 202 -16.72 6.90 -7.44
N PRO A 203 -17.86 7.63 -7.35
CA PRO A 203 -18.84 7.47 -6.27
C PRO A 203 -19.42 6.04 -6.12
N GLU A 204 -19.48 5.28 -7.22
CA GLU A 204 -20.06 3.93 -7.24
C GLU A 204 -19.03 2.81 -6.93
N GLY A 205 -17.75 3.15 -6.73
CA GLY A 205 -16.67 2.20 -6.42
C GLY A 205 -16.34 1.20 -7.54
N HIS A 206 -17.00 1.33 -8.69
CA HIS A 206 -16.87 0.46 -9.85
C HIS A 206 -16.75 1.33 -11.10
N GLN A 207 -15.74 1.05 -11.92
CA GLN A 207 -15.52 1.74 -13.19
C GLN A 207 -15.94 0.85 -14.35
N ASN A 208 -16.52 1.47 -15.37
CA ASN A 208 -16.74 0.82 -16.66
C ASN A 208 -15.38 0.41 -17.25
N SER A 209 -15.31 -0.77 -17.86
CA SER A 209 -14.12 -1.18 -18.56
C SER A 209 -13.96 -0.37 -19.84
N GLU A 210 -12.72 0.02 -20.15
CA GLU A 210 -12.39 0.80 -21.33
C GLU A 210 -11.24 0.18 -22.09
N ARG A 211 -11.22 0.36 -23.41
CA ARG A 211 -10.10 -0.07 -24.25
C ARG A 211 -9.05 1.03 -24.25
N ARG A 212 -7.84 0.70 -23.81
CA ARG A 212 -6.69 1.62 -23.80
C ARG A 212 -5.43 0.91 -24.30
N THR A 213 -4.55 1.69 -24.92
CA THR A 213 -3.16 1.29 -25.13
C THR A 213 -2.39 1.55 -23.86
N LEU A 214 -1.68 0.53 -23.36
CA LEU A 214 -0.77 0.65 -22.23
C LEU A 214 0.55 -0.06 -22.54
N THR A 215 1.59 0.31 -21.81
CA THR A 215 2.84 -0.45 -21.80
C THR A 215 2.84 -1.37 -20.58
N MET A 216 3.15 -2.63 -20.80
CA MET A 216 3.18 -3.66 -19.76
C MET A 216 4.61 -4.16 -19.60
N LEU A 217 5.02 -4.39 -18.36
CA LEU A 217 6.30 -5.00 -17.99
C LEU A 217 6.02 -6.26 -17.20
N MET A 218 6.70 -7.34 -17.56
CA MET A 218 6.79 -8.56 -16.75
C MET A 218 8.25 -8.76 -16.38
N ALA A 219 8.53 -8.94 -15.08
CA ALA A 219 9.84 -9.32 -14.57
C ALA A 219 9.73 -10.64 -13.80
N ASP A 220 10.73 -11.51 -13.90
CA ASP A 220 10.76 -12.79 -13.18
C ASP A 220 12.20 -13.18 -12.79
N ILE A 221 12.36 -13.82 -11.63
CA ILE A 221 13.67 -14.25 -11.11
C ILE A 221 14.10 -15.55 -11.80
N ARG A 222 15.33 -15.58 -12.30
CA ARG A 222 15.91 -16.76 -12.93
C ARG A 222 16.29 -17.81 -11.87
N GLY A 223 15.69 -18.98 -12.00
CA GLY A 223 16.02 -20.14 -11.17
C GLY A 223 15.44 -20.10 -9.76
N PHE A 224 14.51 -19.21 -9.45
CA PHE A 224 13.99 -19.05 -8.09
C PHE A 224 13.33 -20.32 -7.54
N THR A 225 12.58 -21.07 -8.37
CA THR A 225 11.98 -22.34 -7.93
C THR A 225 13.04 -23.28 -7.34
N ARG A 226 14.18 -23.44 -8.02
CA ARG A 226 15.29 -24.25 -7.51
C ARG A 226 15.92 -23.62 -6.28
N LEU A 227 16.10 -22.30 -6.25
CA LEU A 227 16.61 -21.60 -5.06
C LEU A 227 15.72 -21.85 -3.84
N SER A 228 14.40 -21.85 -4.01
CA SER A 228 13.43 -22.09 -2.94
C SER A 228 13.42 -23.54 -2.41
N GLU A 229 13.90 -24.51 -3.21
CA GLU A 229 14.07 -25.90 -2.79
C GLU A 229 15.36 -26.11 -1.97
N ILE A 230 16.37 -25.28 -2.20
CA ILE A 230 17.69 -25.37 -1.53
C ILE A 230 17.71 -24.55 -0.24
N LEU A 231 17.07 -23.37 -0.25
CA LEU A 231 17.01 -22.48 0.89
C LEU A 231 15.95 -22.92 1.91
N SER A 232 16.13 -22.52 3.18
CA SER A 232 15.03 -22.61 4.14
C SER A 232 13.90 -21.66 3.73
N PRO A 233 12.63 -21.94 4.09
CA PRO A 233 11.51 -21.07 3.78
C PRO A 233 11.70 -19.62 4.25
N GLU A 234 12.31 -19.42 5.42
CA GLU A 234 12.57 -18.09 5.98
C GLU A 234 13.61 -17.32 5.15
N ARG A 235 14.66 -18.01 4.67
CA ARG A 235 15.69 -17.40 3.82
C ARG A 235 15.15 -17.13 2.42
N ALA A 236 14.32 -18.01 1.87
CA ALA A 236 13.64 -17.78 0.59
C ALA A 236 12.72 -16.56 0.67
N LEU A 237 11.94 -16.42 1.75
CA LEU A 237 11.11 -15.24 2.01
C LEU A 237 11.94 -13.96 2.19
N GLN A 238 13.08 -14.04 2.89
CA GLN A 238 13.98 -12.89 3.03
C GLN A 238 14.47 -12.40 1.67
N VAL A 239 14.92 -13.31 0.81
CA VAL A 239 15.39 -13.01 -0.56
C VAL A 239 14.27 -12.42 -1.41
N LEU A 240 13.08 -13.03 -1.36
CA LEU A 240 11.93 -12.57 -2.14
C LEU A 240 11.47 -11.18 -1.71
N ASN A 241 11.36 -10.93 -0.40
CA ASN A 241 10.92 -9.63 0.10
C ASN A 241 11.93 -8.53 -0.22
N ALA A 242 13.23 -8.79 -0.10
CA ALA A 242 14.27 -7.81 -0.45
C ALA A 242 14.23 -7.45 -1.95
N TYR A 243 13.99 -8.44 -2.82
CA TYR A 243 13.75 -8.20 -4.24
C TYR A 243 12.49 -7.36 -4.47
N LEU A 244 11.34 -7.77 -3.91
CA LEU A 244 10.06 -7.10 -4.13
C LEU A 244 10.06 -5.66 -3.60
N GLU A 245 10.72 -5.39 -2.48
CA GLU A 245 10.90 -4.04 -1.93
C GLU A 245 11.65 -3.16 -2.95
N ARG A 246 12.84 -3.59 -3.37
CA ARG A 246 13.66 -2.82 -4.32
C ARG A 246 12.96 -2.66 -5.67
N ALA A 247 12.27 -3.70 -6.14
CA ALA A 247 11.54 -3.66 -7.40
C ALA A 247 10.35 -2.70 -7.35
N THR A 248 9.61 -2.70 -6.24
CA THR A 248 8.48 -1.81 -6.02
C THR A 248 8.92 -0.34 -6.03
N ASP A 249 10.02 -0.01 -5.36
CA ASP A 249 10.57 1.35 -5.34
C ASP A 249 10.94 1.87 -6.74
N VAL A 250 11.56 1.01 -7.56
CA VAL A 250 11.92 1.36 -8.95
C VAL A 250 10.68 1.57 -9.81
N VAL A 251 9.70 0.66 -9.69
CA VAL A 251 8.45 0.75 -10.46
C VAL A 251 7.68 2.02 -10.15
N ILE A 252 7.53 2.37 -8.86
CA ILE A 252 6.83 3.59 -8.43
C ILE A 252 7.57 4.84 -8.93
N ARG A 253 8.91 4.85 -8.89
CA ARG A 253 9.71 5.99 -9.37
C ARG A 253 9.45 6.34 -10.83
N TRP A 254 9.14 5.35 -11.66
CA TRP A 254 8.85 5.50 -13.08
C TRP A 254 7.35 5.45 -13.38
N ASN A 255 6.49 5.84 -12.43
CA ASN A 255 5.03 5.92 -12.61
C ASN A 255 4.40 4.60 -13.08
N GLY A 256 4.95 3.47 -12.65
CA GLY A 256 4.39 2.15 -12.92
C GLY A 256 3.40 1.72 -11.85
N THR A 257 2.26 1.21 -12.28
CA THR A 257 1.27 0.59 -11.40
C THR A 257 1.51 -0.91 -11.33
N ILE A 258 1.87 -1.43 -10.15
CA ILE A 258 1.95 -2.89 -9.93
C ILE A 258 0.56 -3.49 -9.97
N ASN A 259 0.31 -4.33 -10.98
CA ASN A 259 -0.95 -5.05 -11.12
C ASN A 259 -0.95 -6.35 -10.34
N GLU A 260 0.13 -7.13 -10.41
CA GLU A 260 0.18 -8.44 -9.75
C GLU A 260 1.61 -8.85 -9.39
N ILE A 261 1.73 -9.43 -8.21
CA ILE A 261 2.91 -10.20 -7.80
C ILE A 261 2.54 -11.67 -7.99
N LEU A 262 3.27 -12.36 -8.86
CA LEU A 262 3.03 -13.73 -9.32
C LEU A 262 4.12 -14.65 -8.80
N GLY A 263 4.12 -14.93 -7.50
CA GLY A 263 5.24 -15.62 -6.85
C GLY A 263 6.47 -14.72 -6.82
N ASP A 264 7.49 -15.06 -7.61
CA ASP A 264 8.69 -14.27 -7.89
C ASP A 264 8.57 -13.31 -9.09
N GLY A 265 7.47 -13.43 -9.83
CA GLY A 265 7.18 -12.55 -10.96
C GLY A 265 6.47 -11.25 -10.57
N LEU A 266 6.67 -10.20 -11.37
CA LEU A 266 6.03 -8.89 -11.22
C LEU A 266 5.40 -8.44 -12.54
N LEU A 267 4.09 -8.19 -12.54
CA LEU A 267 3.35 -7.59 -13.66
C LEU A 267 3.01 -6.14 -13.35
N VAL A 268 3.50 -5.23 -14.20
CA VAL A 268 3.38 -3.78 -14.03
C VAL A 268 2.75 -3.17 -15.27
N PHE A 269 1.89 -2.18 -15.07
CA PHE A 269 1.27 -1.39 -16.13
C PHE A 269 1.75 0.05 -16.07
N PHE A 270 1.99 0.64 -17.24
CA PHE A 270 2.38 2.03 -17.43
C PHE A 270 1.37 2.71 -18.36
N GLY A 271 1.05 3.97 -18.07
CA GLY A 271 0.03 4.73 -18.79
C GLY A 271 -1.41 4.45 -18.35
N VAL A 272 -1.60 3.67 -17.28
CA VAL A 272 -2.88 3.46 -16.59
C VAL A 272 -2.67 3.41 -15.08
N PRO A 273 -3.61 3.87 -14.24
CA PRO A 273 -4.88 4.52 -14.62
C PRO A 273 -4.69 5.92 -15.22
N ASN A 274 -3.55 6.57 -14.92
CA ASN A 274 -3.16 7.87 -15.44
C ASN A 274 -2.19 7.69 -16.61
N THR A 275 -2.29 8.56 -17.62
CA THR A 275 -1.36 8.58 -18.75
C THR A 275 -0.58 9.88 -18.76
N ASP A 276 0.73 9.78 -18.96
CA ASP A 276 1.66 10.91 -19.13
C ASP A 276 2.19 11.01 -20.57
N GLY A 277 1.76 10.10 -21.46
CA GLY A 277 2.25 10.01 -22.85
C GLY A 277 3.64 9.40 -22.99
N GLU A 278 4.29 8.99 -21.89
CA GLU A 278 5.69 8.52 -21.85
C GLU A 278 5.77 7.07 -21.35
N ALA A 279 4.65 6.34 -21.39
CA ALA A 279 4.50 5.00 -20.82
C ALA A 279 5.56 3.99 -21.31
N ALA A 280 5.92 4.03 -22.60
CA ALA A 280 6.97 3.16 -23.14
C ALA A 280 8.37 3.52 -22.63
N GLU A 281 8.70 4.82 -22.57
CA GLU A 281 9.98 5.30 -22.04
C GLU A 281 10.10 4.94 -20.54
N HIS A 282 9.04 5.19 -19.76
CA HIS A 282 8.98 4.86 -18.34
C HIS A 282 9.08 3.35 -18.07
N ALA A 283 8.38 2.51 -18.85
CA ALA A 283 8.48 1.07 -18.69
C ALA A 283 9.90 0.54 -18.97
N VAL A 284 10.57 1.07 -20.00
CA VAL A 284 11.93 0.66 -20.36
C VAL A 284 12.96 1.22 -19.38
N ALA A 285 12.79 2.45 -18.91
CA ALA A 285 13.61 3.02 -17.85
C ALA A 285 13.50 2.20 -16.55
N ALA A 286 12.28 1.82 -16.15
CA ALA A 286 12.04 0.93 -15.02
C ALA A 286 12.71 -0.43 -15.23
N ALA A 287 12.59 -1.03 -16.41
CA ALA A 287 13.25 -2.31 -16.72
C ALA A 287 14.78 -2.23 -16.59
N LEU A 288 15.40 -1.19 -17.14
CA LEU A 288 16.84 -0.99 -17.06
C LEU A 288 17.30 -0.73 -15.62
N GLU A 289 16.58 0.11 -14.89
CA GLU A 289 16.91 0.40 -13.49
C GLU A 289 16.70 -0.82 -12.58
N LEU A 290 15.68 -1.65 -12.83
CA LEU A 290 15.50 -2.93 -12.12
C LEU A 290 16.72 -3.83 -12.29
N GLN A 291 17.27 -3.95 -13.51
CA GLN A 291 18.49 -4.73 -13.74
C GLN A 291 19.70 -4.14 -12.99
N LEU A 292 19.84 -2.81 -12.96
CA LEU A 292 20.92 -2.15 -12.22
C LEU A 292 20.78 -2.36 -10.71
N ALA A 293 19.56 -2.24 -10.18
CA ALA A 293 19.25 -2.45 -8.77
C ALA A 293 19.53 -3.88 -8.31
N MET A 294 19.42 -4.89 -9.20
CA MET A 294 19.85 -6.26 -8.89
C MET A 294 21.35 -6.36 -8.65
N GLY A 295 22.17 -5.55 -9.33
CA GLY A 295 23.60 -5.46 -9.07
C GLY A 295 23.91 -5.04 -7.64
N GLU A 296 23.22 -3.99 -7.16
CA GLU A 296 23.33 -3.50 -5.78
C GLU A 296 22.83 -4.53 -4.77
N LEU A 297 21.66 -5.15 -5.02
CA LEU A 297 21.08 -6.16 -4.16
C LEU A 297 22.01 -7.38 -4.02
N ASN A 298 22.64 -7.80 -5.11
CA ASN A 298 23.56 -8.93 -5.13
C ASN A 298 24.86 -8.66 -4.33
N VAL A 299 25.30 -7.40 -4.21
CA VAL A 299 26.41 -7.04 -3.29
C VAL A 299 26.01 -7.38 -1.85
N SER A 300 24.84 -6.91 -1.42
CA SER A 300 24.32 -7.20 -0.08
C SER A 300 24.08 -8.70 0.13
N HIS A 301 23.59 -9.41 -0.90
CA HIS A 301 23.39 -10.85 -0.78
C HIS A 301 24.71 -11.60 -0.56
N ARG A 302 25.76 -11.26 -1.30
CA ARG A 302 27.10 -11.86 -1.10
C ARG A 302 27.61 -11.66 0.33
N GLU A 303 27.46 -10.46 0.88
CA GLU A 303 27.86 -10.15 2.26
C GLU A 303 27.10 -10.96 3.31
N GLN A 304 25.83 -11.30 3.01
CA GLN A 304 24.94 -12.07 3.89
C GLN A 304 24.94 -13.59 3.61
N GLY A 305 25.80 -14.07 2.71
CA GLY A 305 25.82 -15.47 2.26
C GLY A 305 24.50 -15.92 1.61
N LEU A 306 23.81 -15.00 0.93
CA LEU A 306 22.62 -15.26 0.13
C LEU A 306 22.99 -15.44 -1.36
N PRO A 307 22.18 -16.20 -2.12
CA PRO A 307 22.43 -16.38 -3.54
C PRO A 307 22.22 -15.08 -4.33
N GLU A 308 23.00 -14.92 -5.39
CA GLU A 308 22.78 -13.85 -6.37
C GLU A 308 21.53 -14.12 -7.20
N LEU A 309 20.80 -13.05 -7.49
CA LEU A 309 19.60 -13.07 -8.31
C LEU A 309 19.92 -12.51 -9.70
N GLY A 310 19.41 -13.17 -10.72
CA GLY A 310 19.28 -12.59 -12.06
C GLY A 310 17.80 -12.49 -12.40
N ILE A 311 17.38 -11.36 -12.98
CA ILE A 311 15.99 -11.20 -13.44
C ILE A 311 15.94 -11.13 -14.96
N GLY A 312 14.89 -11.69 -15.53
CA GLY A 312 14.53 -11.51 -16.92
C GLY A 312 13.36 -10.53 -17.01
N ILE A 313 13.41 -9.59 -17.96
CA ILE A 313 12.36 -8.57 -18.10
C ILE A 313 11.86 -8.50 -19.54
N GLY A 314 10.55 -8.62 -19.71
CA GLY A 314 9.86 -8.40 -20.98
C GLY A 314 9.00 -7.14 -20.93
N VAL A 315 9.02 -6.32 -21.98
CA VAL A 315 8.17 -5.13 -22.12
C VAL A 315 7.38 -5.17 -23.41
N HIS A 316 6.09 -4.81 -23.34
CA HIS A 316 5.21 -4.79 -24.50
C HIS A 316 4.17 -3.67 -24.43
N THR A 317 4.06 -2.90 -25.51
CA THR A 317 3.03 -1.88 -25.70
C THR A 317 1.91 -2.41 -26.59
N GLY A 318 0.67 -2.33 -26.12
CA GLY A 318 -0.49 -2.75 -26.90
C GLY A 318 -1.83 -2.45 -26.25
N GLU A 319 -2.90 -2.57 -27.04
CA GLU A 319 -4.26 -2.37 -26.55
C GLU A 319 -4.72 -3.50 -25.61
N ALA A 320 -5.39 -3.13 -24.52
CA ALA A 320 -6.12 -4.04 -23.66
C ALA A 320 -7.39 -3.36 -23.12
N VAL A 321 -8.28 -4.16 -22.54
CA VAL A 321 -9.45 -3.67 -21.81
C VAL A 321 -9.04 -3.53 -20.34
N VAL A 322 -9.02 -2.31 -19.84
CA VAL A 322 -8.62 -1.98 -18.46
C VAL A 322 -9.86 -1.60 -17.65
N GLY A 323 -9.92 -2.06 -16.40
CA GLY A 323 -11.00 -1.69 -15.49
C GLY A 323 -11.06 -2.58 -14.26
N THR A 324 -12.12 -2.40 -13.47
CA THR A 324 -12.39 -3.22 -12.29
C THR A 324 -13.07 -4.51 -12.71
N ILE A 325 -12.43 -5.65 -12.46
CA ILE A 325 -12.90 -6.98 -12.89
C ILE A 325 -13.05 -7.88 -11.66
N GLY A 326 -14.17 -8.59 -11.58
CA GLY A 326 -14.43 -9.56 -10.52
C GLY A 326 -15.89 -9.57 -10.07
N SER A 327 -16.13 -10.20 -8.91
CA SER A 327 -17.44 -10.24 -8.26
C SER A 327 -17.61 -9.08 -7.28
N PRO A 328 -18.82 -8.73 -6.84
CA PRO A 328 -19.02 -7.69 -5.82
C PRO A 328 -18.24 -7.91 -4.51
N ARG A 329 -17.86 -9.17 -4.22
CA ARG A 329 -17.08 -9.52 -3.01
C ARG A 329 -15.57 -9.50 -3.22
N ARG A 330 -15.10 -9.51 -4.47
CA ARG A 330 -13.68 -9.55 -4.81
C ARG A 330 -13.47 -8.99 -6.21
N GLN A 331 -12.84 -7.83 -6.26
CA GLN A 331 -12.54 -7.12 -7.48
C GLN A 331 -11.08 -6.74 -7.54
N LYS A 332 -10.59 -6.58 -8.76
CA LYS A 332 -9.23 -6.15 -9.04
C LYS A 332 -9.27 -5.18 -10.21
N TYR A 333 -8.60 -4.04 -10.06
CA TYR A 333 -8.29 -3.20 -11.21
C TYR A 333 -7.19 -3.90 -12.02
N THR A 334 -7.48 -4.29 -13.26
CA THR A 334 -6.53 -5.05 -14.10
C THR A 334 -6.82 -4.81 -15.59
N ALA A 335 -5.90 -5.25 -16.45
CA ALA A 335 -6.09 -5.32 -17.88
C ALA A 335 -6.42 -6.75 -18.34
N ILE A 336 -7.27 -6.90 -19.36
CA ILE A 336 -7.53 -8.15 -20.08
C ILE A 336 -7.34 -7.92 -21.56
N GLY A 337 -6.63 -8.85 -22.22
CA GLY A 337 -6.47 -8.85 -23.66
C GLY A 337 -5.39 -9.82 -24.09
N LYS A 338 -5.33 -10.06 -25.41
CA LYS A 338 -4.27 -10.90 -26.00
C LYS A 338 -2.87 -10.37 -25.69
N ASN A 339 -2.72 -9.04 -25.60
CA ASN A 339 -1.45 -8.35 -25.37
C ASN A 339 -0.95 -8.50 -23.92
N VAL A 340 -1.86 -8.67 -22.95
CA VAL A 340 -1.49 -8.91 -21.53
C VAL A 340 -0.77 -10.26 -21.37
N ASN A 341 -1.14 -11.26 -22.16
CA ASN A 341 -0.42 -12.53 -22.15
C ASN A 341 0.90 -12.46 -22.92
N LEU A 342 1.03 -11.54 -23.88
CA LEU A 342 2.20 -11.44 -24.75
C LEU A 342 3.44 -10.95 -23.99
N VAL A 343 3.29 -10.02 -23.04
CA VAL A 343 4.42 -9.54 -22.22
C VAL A 343 5.07 -10.67 -21.42
N ALA A 344 4.29 -11.53 -20.79
CA ALA A 344 4.79 -12.70 -20.06
C ALA A 344 5.52 -13.69 -20.99
N ARG A 345 5.05 -13.81 -22.23
CA ARG A 345 5.72 -14.65 -23.23
C ARG A 345 7.03 -14.05 -23.70
N ILE A 346 7.11 -12.73 -23.89
CA ILE A 346 8.37 -12.05 -24.21
C ILE A 346 9.37 -12.22 -23.06
N GLU A 347 8.94 -11.96 -21.84
CA GLU A 347 9.75 -12.15 -20.63
C GLU A 347 10.34 -13.56 -20.57
N SER A 348 9.53 -14.59 -20.84
CA SER A 348 9.98 -16.00 -20.76
C SER A 348 11.13 -16.36 -21.72
N ASN A 349 11.40 -15.52 -22.73
CA ASN A 349 12.51 -15.68 -23.66
C ASN A 349 13.79 -14.95 -23.21
N THR A 350 13.73 -14.12 -22.18
CA THR A 350 14.91 -13.40 -21.68
C THR A 350 15.81 -14.34 -20.85
N VAL A 351 17.08 -13.99 -20.70
CA VAL A 351 17.95 -14.55 -19.65
C VAL A 351 18.22 -13.54 -18.54
N GLY A 352 18.89 -13.95 -17.46
CA GLY A 352 19.23 -13.05 -16.36
C GLY A 352 20.03 -11.85 -16.86
N GLY A 353 19.59 -10.65 -16.51
CA GLY A 353 20.22 -9.40 -16.93
C GLY A 353 19.71 -8.81 -18.25
N GLN A 354 18.77 -9.47 -18.95
CA GLN A 354 18.23 -8.97 -20.22
C GLN A 354 16.92 -8.20 -20.08
N VAL A 355 16.74 -7.26 -20.99
CA VAL A 355 15.48 -6.53 -21.19
C VAL A 355 15.07 -6.71 -22.65
N LEU A 356 14.08 -7.57 -22.89
CA LEU A 356 13.52 -7.76 -24.22
C LEU A 356 12.25 -6.92 -24.38
N VAL A 357 12.21 -6.11 -25.45
CA VAL A 357 11.04 -5.29 -25.77
C VAL A 357 10.43 -5.72 -27.09
N SER A 358 9.10 -5.69 -27.19
CA SER A 358 8.42 -5.95 -28.46
C SER A 358 8.70 -4.87 -29.51
N GLU A 359 8.50 -5.20 -30.79
CA GLU A 359 8.59 -4.23 -31.90
C GLU A 359 7.75 -2.95 -31.64
N SER A 360 6.54 -3.09 -31.11
CA SER A 360 5.66 -1.94 -30.84
C SER A 360 6.26 -1.01 -29.78
N THR A 361 6.79 -1.56 -28.69
CA THR A 361 7.50 -0.76 -27.68
C THR A 361 8.74 -0.11 -28.28
N TYR A 362 9.54 -0.86 -29.06
CA TYR A 362 10.77 -0.35 -29.65
C TYR A 362 10.52 0.84 -30.56
N HIS A 363 9.47 0.80 -31.40
CA HIS A 363 9.10 1.93 -32.26
C HIS A 363 8.83 3.23 -31.49
N GLU A 364 8.34 3.16 -30.24
CA GLU A 364 8.09 4.35 -29.42
C GLU A 364 9.37 4.92 -28.79
N ILE A 365 10.41 4.11 -28.60
CA ILE A 365 11.64 4.51 -27.87
C ILE A 365 12.91 4.53 -28.74
N CYS A 366 12.85 4.09 -30.01
CA CYS A 366 14.03 3.83 -30.84
C CYS A 366 14.93 5.05 -31.07
N ALA A 367 14.40 6.26 -30.91
CA ALA A 367 15.17 7.49 -31.01
C ALA A 367 16.20 7.67 -29.87
N ILE A 368 15.97 7.02 -28.72
CA ILE A 368 16.80 7.17 -27.51
C ILE A 368 17.28 5.84 -26.94
N ALA A 369 16.90 4.70 -27.53
CA ALA A 369 17.24 3.37 -27.02
C ALA A 369 18.52 2.81 -27.64
N ASP A 370 19.41 2.28 -26.80
CA ASP A 370 20.56 1.48 -27.25
C ASP A 370 20.15 0.00 -27.30
N THR A 371 20.33 -0.65 -28.46
CA THR A 371 20.00 -2.06 -28.67
C THR A 371 21.24 -2.90 -28.98
N SER A 372 21.32 -4.11 -28.43
CA SER A 372 22.33 -5.11 -28.84
C SER A 372 21.89 -5.95 -30.03
N GLY A 373 20.65 -5.80 -30.49
CA GLY A 373 20.12 -6.47 -31.67
C GLY A 373 18.64 -6.82 -31.56
N SER A 374 18.12 -7.43 -32.61
CA SER A 374 16.74 -7.90 -32.70
C SER A 374 16.68 -9.36 -33.13
N THR A 375 15.77 -10.14 -32.54
CA THR A 375 15.60 -11.56 -32.88
C THR A 375 14.11 -11.88 -33.05
N GLN A 376 13.81 -12.81 -33.96
CA GLN A 376 12.46 -13.34 -34.09
C GLN A 376 12.23 -14.51 -33.14
N VAL A 377 11.14 -14.44 -32.39
CA VAL A 377 10.77 -15.43 -31.37
C VAL A 377 9.41 -16.02 -31.72
N ARG A 378 9.33 -17.35 -31.72
CA ARG A 378 8.06 -18.05 -31.85
C ARG A 378 7.41 -18.19 -30.49
N VAL A 379 6.22 -17.64 -30.37
CA VAL A 379 5.50 -17.59 -29.12
C VAL A 379 4.25 -18.47 -29.20
N LYS A 380 4.05 -19.28 -28.17
CA LYS A 380 2.91 -20.21 -28.09
C LYS A 380 1.58 -19.47 -28.30
N GLY A 381 0.77 -19.94 -29.25
CA GLY A 381 -0.55 -19.36 -29.53
C GLY A 381 -0.54 -18.16 -30.49
N LEU A 382 0.62 -17.82 -31.06
CA LEU A 382 0.71 -16.94 -32.23
C LEU A 382 1.24 -17.76 -33.42
N THR A 383 0.65 -17.54 -34.59
CA THR A 383 1.03 -18.24 -35.82
C THR A 383 2.30 -17.66 -36.43
N GLU A 384 2.49 -16.35 -36.28
CA GLU A 384 3.64 -15.61 -36.79
C GLU A 384 4.67 -15.36 -35.68
N PRO A 385 5.99 -15.45 -35.98
CA PRO A 385 7.03 -15.02 -35.07
C PRO A 385 6.90 -13.53 -34.75
N ILE A 386 7.25 -13.16 -33.51
CA ILE A 386 7.33 -11.76 -33.11
C ILE A 386 8.79 -11.30 -33.10
N THR A 387 9.05 -10.06 -33.48
CA THR A 387 10.38 -9.45 -33.31
C THR A 387 10.48 -8.87 -31.90
N VAL A 388 11.58 -9.17 -31.22
CA VAL A 388 11.96 -8.58 -29.94
C VAL A 388 13.34 -7.95 -30.06
N HIS A 389 13.54 -6.84 -29.36
CA HIS A 389 14.79 -6.08 -29.30
C HIS A 389 15.41 -6.19 -27.92
N ASP A 390 16.71 -6.44 -27.83
CA ASP A 390 17.46 -6.52 -26.57
C ASP A 390 18.01 -5.13 -26.22
N ILE A 391 17.39 -4.49 -25.24
CA ILE A 391 17.68 -3.10 -24.86
C ILE A 391 18.77 -3.07 -23.79
N THR A 392 19.81 -2.29 -24.07
CA THR A 392 21.01 -2.16 -23.23
C THR A 392 21.14 -0.78 -22.60
N GLY A 393 20.37 0.20 -23.07
CA GLY A 393 20.42 1.56 -22.54
C GLY A 393 19.30 2.45 -23.05
N LEU A 394 19.12 3.57 -22.37
CA LEU A 394 18.17 4.62 -22.69
C LEU A 394 18.84 5.98 -22.45
N ALA A 395 19.05 6.73 -23.53
CA ALA A 395 19.73 8.01 -23.56
C ALA A 395 18.83 9.17 -23.10
N GLY A 396 19.31 10.41 -23.26
CA GLY A 396 18.54 11.61 -22.91
C GLY A 396 18.43 11.83 -21.39
N ARG A 397 17.24 12.18 -20.91
CA ARG A 397 16.98 12.47 -19.48
C ARG A 397 17.11 11.26 -18.57
N TYR A 398 17.03 10.04 -19.12
CA TYR A 398 17.12 8.80 -18.37
C TYR A 398 18.57 8.45 -18.06
N ASN A 399 19.45 8.55 -19.06
CA ASN A 399 20.88 8.24 -18.95
C ASN A 399 21.16 6.89 -18.25
N LEU A 400 20.39 5.87 -18.64
CA LEU A 400 20.50 4.53 -18.10
C LEU A 400 21.27 3.65 -19.09
N ARG A 401 22.20 2.86 -18.57
CA ARG A 401 22.94 1.90 -19.38
C ARG A 401 23.28 0.67 -18.56
N LEU A 402 22.94 -0.50 -19.07
CA LEU A 402 23.33 -1.75 -18.46
C LEU A 402 24.83 -1.97 -18.65
N PRO A 403 25.52 -2.53 -17.65
CA PRO A 403 26.86 -3.02 -17.85
C PRO A 403 26.83 -4.09 -18.94
N SER A 404 27.85 -4.10 -19.80
CA SER A 404 28.01 -5.18 -20.78
C SER A 404 28.12 -6.50 -20.03
N ILE A 405 27.14 -7.38 -20.18
CA ILE A 405 27.20 -8.74 -19.63
C ILE A 405 28.21 -9.49 -20.49
N ASP A 406 29.45 -9.52 -20.04
CA ASP A 406 30.53 -10.19 -20.74
C ASP A 406 30.33 -11.70 -20.61
N ARG A 407 29.55 -12.29 -21.52
CA ARG A 407 29.33 -13.74 -21.66
C ARG A 407 30.58 -14.39 -22.26
N LYS A 408 31.75 -14.07 -21.71
CA LYS A 408 33.04 -14.60 -22.15
C LYS A 408 33.05 -16.10 -21.92
N VAL A 409 32.99 -16.82 -23.03
CA VAL A 409 33.19 -18.26 -23.07
C VAL A 409 34.62 -18.49 -23.55
N THR A 410 35.43 -19.13 -22.71
CA THR A 410 36.79 -19.51 -23.09
C THR A 410 36.72 -20.84 -23.86
N PRO A 411 37.32 -20.94 -25.07
CA PRO A 411 37.38 -22.20 -25.79
C PRO A 411 38.05 -23.28 -24.95
N LEU A 412 37.46 -24.48 -24.94
CA LEU A 412 38.07 -25.64 -24.30
C LEU A 412 39.09 -26.26 -25.24
N VAL A 413 40.26 -26.60 -24.70
CA VAL A 413 41.33 -27.30 -25.44
C VAL A 413 40.85 -28.66 -25.93
N VAL A 414 40.05 -29.34 -25.10
CA VAL A 414 39.41 -30.62 -25.43
C VAL A 414 37.90 -30.44 -25.23
N PRO A 415 37.08 -30.62 -26.30
CA PRO A 415 35.63 -30.61 -26.16
C PRO A 415 35.16 -31.66 -25.14
N LYS A 416 34.21 -31.29 -24.29
CA LYS A 416 33.66 -32.19 -23.27
C LYS A 416 32.34 -32.80 -23.74
N PRO A 417 32.21 -34.14 -23.82
CA PRO A 417 30.96 -34.76 -24.24
C PRO A 417 29.89 -34.59 -23.16
N ILE A 418 28.67 -34.24 -23.59
CA ILE A 418 27.50 -34.02 -22.75
C ILE A 418 26.24 -34.56 -23.43
N GLY A 419 25.17 -34.76 -22.65
CA GLY A 419 23.82 -34.93 -23.20
C GLY A 419 23.13 -33.57 -23.36
N ILE A 420 22.35 -33.38 -24.43
CA ILE A 420 21.48 -32.20 -24.62
C ILE A 420 20.05 -32.63 -24.93
N ALA A 421 19.06 -31.97 -24.34
CA ALA A 421 17.65 -32.14 -24.67
C ALA A 421 16.93 -30.79 -24.67
N VAL A 422 15.98 -30.60 -25.60
CA VAL A 422 15.09 -29.43 -25.60
C VAL A 422 13.96 -29.66 -24.59
N ILE A 423 13.58 -28.60 -23.88
CA ILE A 423 12.42 -28.59 -22.99
C ILE A 423 11.26 -27.95 -23.74
N GLU A 424 10.17 -28.70 -23.91
CA GLU A 424 8.94 -28.18 -24.48
C GLU A 424 7.77 -28.44 -23.54
N ASN A 425 6.98 -27.41 -23.23
CA ASN A 425 5.84 -27.51 -22.30
C ASN A 425 6.20 -28.18 -20.96
N LYS A 426 7.39 -27.88 -20.41
CA LYS A 426 7.94 -28.46 -19.17
C LYS A 426 8.25 -29.96 -19.25
N ILE A 427 8.28 -30.54 -20.45
CA ILE A 427 8.67 -31.92 -20.70
C ILE A 427 10.06 -31.91 -21.34
N ILE A 428 10.97 -32.70 -20.77
CA ILE A 428 12.31 -32.91 -21.33
C ILE A 428 12.18 -33.87 -22.51
N GLY A 429 12.62 -33.42 -23.69
CA GLY A 429 12.63 -34.23 -24.91
C GLY A 429 13.69 -35.34 -24.88
N ALA A 430 13.88 -35.99 -26.04
CA ALA A 430 14.93 -37.00 -26.18
C ALA A 430 16.33 -36.38 -26.01
N ALA A 431 17.20 -37.08 -25.29
CA ALA A 431 18.59 -36.71 -25.16
C ALA A 431 19.35 -36.98 -26.47
N HIS A 432 20.17 -36.02 -26.88
CA HIS A 432 21.06 -36.09 -28.04
C HIS A 432 22.51 -35.91 -27.58
N PRO A 433 23.49 -36.50 -28.28
CA PRO A 433 24.89 -36.23 -28.02
C PRO A 433 25.24 -34.79 -28.39
N ALA A 434 26.04 -34.15 -27.54
CA ALA A 434 26.59 -32.83 -27.77
C ALA A 434 27.98 -32.69 -27.14
N GLU A 435 28.70 -31.66 -27.52
CA GLU A 435 30.03 -31.34 -27.00
C GLU A 435 30.07 -29.89 -26.53
N VAL A 436 30.54 -29.67 -25.30
CA VAL A 436 30.90 -28.32 -24.85
C VAL A 436 32.26 -27.98 -25.47
N VAL A 437 32.29 -26.98 -26.33
CA VAL A 437 33.49 -26.49 -27.02
C VAL A 437 34.06 -25.23 -26.36
N GLY A 438 33.32 -24.62 -25.45
CA GLY A 438 33.78 -23.50 -24.64
C GLY A 438 32.95 -23.35 -23.37
N SER A 439 33.58 -22.87 -22.30
CA SER A 439 32.91 -22.61 -21.02
C SER A 439 33.33 -21.25 -20.43
N GLY A 440 32.37 -20.59 -19.79
CA GLY A 440 32.57 -19.45 -18.89
C GLY A 440 31.67 -19.60 -17.67
N ASP A 441 31.69 -18.59 -16.79
CA ASP A 441 30.98 -18.66 -15.50
C ASP A 441 29.46 -18.78 -15.67
N GLY A 442 28.87 -18.05 -16.61
CA GLY A 442 27.42 -18.04 -16.83
C GLY A 442 26.95 -18.66 -18.14
N ALA A 443 27.87 -19.07 -19.01
CA ALA A 443 27.54 -19.47 -20.38
C ALA A 443 28.46 -20.58 -20.91
N VAL A 444 27.95 -21.32 -21.89
CA VAL A 444 28.68 -22.36 -22.62
C VAL A 444 28.46 -22.23 -24.11
N ARG A 445 29.47 -22.63 -24.88
CA ARG A 445 29.30 -22.95 -26.30
C ARG A 445 29.21 -24.45 -26.46
N VAL A 446 28.17 -24.88 -27.14
CA VAL A 446 27.85 -26.28 -27.37
C VAL A 446 27.77 -26.53 -28.87
N ARG A 447 28.31 -27.67 -29.30
CA ARG A 447 28.20 -28.20 -30.65
C ARG A 447 27.32 -29.45 -30.61
N THR A 448 26.31 -29.52 -31.47
CA THR A 448 25.40 -30.66 -31.52
C THR A 448 24.81 -30.87 -32.92
N GLY A 449 24.44 -32.10 -33.26
CA GLY A 449 23.64 -32.37 -34.46
C GLY A 449 22.16 -32.02 -34.31
N LEU A 450 21.71 -31.71 -33.09
CA LEU A 450 20.35 -31.30 -32.79
C LEU A 450 20.10 -29.87 -33.29
N GLN A 451 19.11 -29.70 -34.15
CA GLN A 451 18.69 -28.39 -34.62
C GLN A 451 17.86 -27.69 -33.55
N VAL A 452 18.36 -26.57 -33.04
CA VAL A 452 17.70 -25.74 -32.03
C VAL A 452 17.48 -24.33 -32.55
N ALA A 453 16.48 -23.64 -32.01
CA ALA A 453 16.24 -22.24 -32.28
C ALA A 453 16.75 -21.36 -31.12
N PRO A 454 16.98 -20.05 -31.35
CA PRO A 454 17.23 -19.11 -30.27
C PRO A 454 16.10 -19.15 -29.23
N PHE A 455 16.45 -18.93 -27.97
CA PHE A 455 15.58 -18.92 -26.79
C PHE A 455 14.93 -20.25 -26.39
N CYS A 456 15.28 -21.36 -27.07
CA CYS A 456 14.92 -22.69 -26.60
C CYS A 456 15.49 -22.95 -25.20
N ASP A 457 14.64 -23.52 -24.33
CA ASP A 457 15.06 -24.04 -23.04
C ASP A 457 15.72 -25.42 -23.24
N LEU A 458 16.87 -25.61 -22.62
CA LEU A 458 17.69 -26.81 -22.73
C LEU A 458 17.94 -27.43 -21.35
N VAL A 459 18.04 -28.76 -21.34
CA VAL A 459 18.73 -29.52 -20.30
C VAL A 459 20.06 -30.00 -20.86
N LEU A 460 21.14 -29.69 -20.15
CA LEU A 460 22.47 -30.26 -20.38
C LEU A 460 22.75 -31.28 -19.29
N ASP A 461 23.14 -32.50 -19.68
CA ASP A 461 23.66 -33.51 -18.77
C ASP A 461 25.18 -33.41 -18.76
N VAL A 462 25.70 -32.85 -17.66
CA VAL A 462 27.12 -32.62 -17.46
C VAL A 462 27.58 -33.47 -16.29
N ALA A 463 28.38 -34.50 -16.59
CA ALA A 463 28.92 -35.43 -15.59
C ALA A 463 27.84 -36.06 -14.68
N GLY A 464 26.65 -36.34 -15.22
CA GLY A 464 25.53 -36.93 -14.48
C GLY A 464 24.65 -35.93 -13.74
N ALA A 465 24.93 -34.63 -13.86
CA ALA A 465 24.12 -33.56 -13.29
C ALA A 465 23.33 -32.82 -14.36
N GLN A 466 22.04 -32.59 -14.11
CA GLN A 466 21.17 -31.83 -15.00
C GLN A 466 21.25 -30.32 -14.76
N VAL A 467 21.59 -29.62 -15.84
CA VAL A 467 21.80 -28.17 -15.86
C VAL A 467 20.80 -27.56 -16.82
N PHE A 468 20.11 -26.52 -16.36
CA PHE A 468 19.14 -25.81 -17.18
C PHE A 468 19.80 -24.60 -17.82
N ALA A 469 19.59 -24.43 -19.11
CA ALA A 469 20.15 -23.33 -19.87
C ALA A 469 19.16 -22.84 -20.92
N LYS A 470 19.31 -21.59 -21.36
CA LYS A 470 18.55 -21.02 -22.46
C LYS A 470 19.49 -20.68 -23.60
N VAL A 471 19.11 -21.06 -24.82
CA VAL A 471 19.87 -20.69 -26.03
C VAL A 471 19.74 -19.18 -26.23
N VAL A 472 20.86 -18.49 -26.36
CA VAL A 472 20.88 -17.04 -26.62
C VAL A 472 21.33 -16.70 -28.04
N ASP A 473 22.09 -17.60 -28.66
CA ASP A 473 22.53 -17.49 -30.05
C ASP A 473 22.78 -18.90 -30.61
N CYS A 474 22.53 -19.10 -31.90
CA CYS A 474 22.83 -20.36 -32.58
C CYS A 474 23.06 -20.16 -34.08
N GLY A 475 24.10 -20.81 -34.59
CA GLY A 475 24.42 -20.93 -36.01
C GLY A 475 24.39 -22.38 -36.45
N VAL A 476 24.07 -22.61 -37.73
CA VAL A 476 24.13 -23.93 -38.34
C VAL A 476 25.15 -23.91 -39.45
N ASP A 477 26.18 -24.76 -39.33
CA ASP A 477 27.20 -24.96 -40.36
C ASP A 477 27.36 -26.45 -40.63
N GLY A 478 27.26 -26.86 -41.91
CA GLY A 478 27.41 -28.25 -42.32
C GLY A 478 26.46 -29.26 -41.66
N GLY A 479 25.29 -28.83 -41.16
CA GLY A 479 24.33 -29.68 -40.45
C GLY A 479 24.61 -29.85 -38.95
N ILE A 480 25.69 -29.23 -38.46
CA ILE A 480 26.02 -29.14 -37.04
C ILE A 480 25.55 -27.77 -36.53
N CYS A 481 24.81 -27.77 -35.44
CA CYS A 481 24.41 -26.57 -34.73
C CYS A 481 25.49 -26.20 -33.70
N GLU A 482 26.07 -25.02 -33.83
CA GLU A 482 26.86 -24.38 -32.78
C GLU A 482 25.99 -23.34 -32.08
N LEU A 483 25.79 -23.53 -30.78
CA LEU A 483 24.92 -22.69 -29.98
C LEU A 483 25.67 -22.11 -28.78
N MET A 484 25.28 -20.90 -28.38
CA MET A 484 25.62 -20.30 -27.10
C MET A 484 24.41 -20.41 -26.18
N ALA A 485 24.61 -21.02 -25.01
CA ALA A 485 23.58 -21.16 -24.00
C ALA A 485 24.01 -20.50 -22.69
N VAL A 486 23.08 -19.81 -22.04
CA VAL A 486 23.28 -19.18 -20.73
C VAL A 486 22.57 -20.01 -19.67
N PHE A 487 23.24 -20.29 -18.57
CA PHE A 487 22.65 -21.04 -17.48
C PHE A 487 21.52 -20.26 -16.82
N THR A 488 20.36 -20.89 -16.67
CA THR A 488 19.28 -20.36 -15.82
C THR A 488 19.49 -20.75 -14.36
N SER A 489 20.24 -21.83 -14.12
CA SER A 489 20.76 -22.24 -12.83
C SER A 489 21.90 -23.25 -13.04
N VAL A 490 23.02 -23.08 -12.35
CA VAL A 490 24.17 -24.00 -12.39
C VAL A 490 24.82 -24.12 -11.02
N SER A 491 25.17 -25.34 -10.60
CA SER A 491 25.90 -25.60 -9.35
C SER A 491 27.41 -25.41 -9.52
N ASP A 492 28.11 -25.17 -8.42
CA ASP A 492 29.57 -25.03 -8.42
C ASP A 492 30.29 -26.30 -8.88
N ASP A 493 29.70 -27.48 -8.64
CA ASP A 493 30.24 -28.75 -9.12
C ASP A 493 30.24 -28.83 -10.65
N VAL A 494 29.15 -28.39 -11.28
CA VAL A 494 29.03 -28.33 -12.74
C VAL A 494 29.97 -27.28 -13.30
N ARG A 495 30.09 -26.11 -12.67
CA ARG A 495 31.06 -25.07 -13.08
C ARG A 495 32.49 -25.64 -13.08
N ARG A 496 32.88 -26.34 -12.00
CA ARG A 496 34.18 -27.01 -11.91
C ARG A 496 34.35 -28.11 -12.96
N ALA A 497 33.30 -28.88 -13.22
CA ALA A 497 33.32 -29.92 -14.26
C ALA A 497 33.47 -29.34 -15.67
N LEU A 498 32.98 -28.13 -15.93
CA LEU A 498 33.07 -27.45 -17.23
C LEU A 498 34.31 -26.57 -17.38
N ALA A 499 34.90 -26.11 -16.29
CA ALA A 499 36.10 -25.27 -16.30
C ALA A 499 37.24 -25.88 -17.15
N ALA A 500 37.97 -25.02 -17.86
CA ALA A 500 39.21 -25.41 -18.51
C ALA A 500 40.21 -25.90 -17.43
N PRO A 501 40.99 -26.97 -17.68
CA PRO A 501 42.02 -27.38 -16.74
C PRO A 501 42.96 -26.20 -16.47
N SER A 502 43.07 -25.78 -15.21
CA SER A 502 43.99 -24.72 -14.81
C SER A 502 45.40 -25.16 -15.21
N THR A 503 46.06 -24.40 -16.08
CA THR A 503 47.51 -24.49 -16.27
C THR A 503 48.20 -23.97 -15.01
N ALA A 504 48.16 -24.77 -13.95
CA ALA A 504 48.82 -24.54 -12.69
C ALA A 504 49.24 -25.91 -12.13
N ASN A 505 50.21 -26.53 -12.82
CA ASN A 505 51.29 -27.34 -12.23
C ASN A 505 52.15 -27.88 -13.36
N SER A 506 53.01 -27.01 -13.88
CA SER A 506 54.21 -27.39 -14.62
C SER A 506 55.33 -26.43 -14.26
N LEU A 507 55.75 -26.47 -12.99
CA LEU A 507 57.05 -25.97 -12.56
C LEU A 507 57.63 -26.96 -11.53
N SER A 508 58.64 -27.68 -12.02
CA SER A 508 59.72 -28.42 -11.34
C SER A 508 59.37 -29.41 -10.24
#